data_AF-A0A0P1E299-F1
#
_entry.id   AF-A0A0P1E299-F1
#
_cell.length_a   1.000
_cell.length_b   1.000
_cell.length_c   1.000
_cell.angle_alpha   90.00
_cell.angle_beta   90.00
_cell.angle_gamma   90.00
#
_symmetry.space_group_name_H-M   'P 1'
#
loop_
_entity.id
_entity.type
_entity.pdbx_description
1 polymer ?
#
loop_
_entity_poly.entity_id
_entity_poly.type
_entity_poly.pdbx_seq_one_letter_code
_entity_poly.pdbx_strand_id
1 'polypeptide(L)'
;MDGRKYYLTLQIPIDTLYPALLALTLSSTICWFGRRMPNSGLVRLGVTLAAGSALFDYAENLGITAMIWSWPDVSVPLVYAASFATIAKSVITTLAVMLVFATAFVWARLPKSGLRI
;
A
#
# COMPACT_ATOMS: atom_id res chain seq x y z
N MET A 1 -5.04 -13.51 -29.49
CA MET A 1 -3.85 -13.34 -28.62
C MET A 1 -4.31 -13.61 -27.19
N ASP A 2 -3.70 -14.57 -26.50
CA ASP A 2 -4.15 -15.08 -25.18
C ASP A 2 -4.12 -13.99 -24.10
N GLY A 3 -5.27 -13.51 -23.65
CA GLY A 3 -5.38 -12.52 -22.57
C GLY A 3 -4.72 -12.99 -21.27
N ARG A 4 -4.68 -14.30 -21.01
CA ARG A 4 -3.98 -14.88 -19.84
C ARG A 4 -2.47 -14.73 -19.92
N LYS A 5 -1.90 -14.98 -21.10
CA LYS A 5 -0.45 -14.82 -21.29
C LYS A 5 -0.06 -13.37 -21.12
N TYR A 6 -0.83 -12.44 -21.70
CA TYR A 6 -0.63 -11.00 -21.49
C TYR A 6 -0.68 -10.62 -20.01
N TYR A 7 -1.71 -11.08 -19.28
CA TYR A 7 -1.86 -10.78 -17.86
C TYR A 7 -0.66 -11.28 -17.03
N LEU A 8 -0.28 -12.55 -17.21
CA LEU A 8 0.81 -13.17 -16.44
C LEU A 8 2.18 -12.56 -16.75
N THR A 9 2.43 -12.11 -17.98
CA THR A 9 3.77 -11.64 -18.39
C THR A 9 3.96 -10.12 -18.29
N LEU A 10 2.90 -9.33 -18.39
CA LEU A 10 2.99 -7.87 -18.38
C LEU A 10 2.31 -7.26 -17.16
N GLN A 11 1.10 -7.70 -16.82
CA GLN A 11 0.33 -7.06 -15.76
C GLN A 11 0.87 -7.44 -14.37
N ILE A 12 1.10 -8.73 -14.10
CA ILE A 12 1.57 -9.16 -12.77
C ILE A 12 2.93 -8.58 -12.36
N PRO A 13 3.94 -8.46 -13.25
CA PRO A 13 5.19 -7.80 -12.88
C PRO A 13 4.98 -6.34 -12.45
N ILE A 14 4.11 -5.61 -13.14
CA ILE A 14 3.78 -4.23 -12.80
C ILE A 14 3.04 -4.18 -11.46
N ASP A 15 2.07 -5.06 -11.27
CA ASP A 15 1.28 -5.19 -10.04
C ASP A 15 2.14 -5.69 -8.86
N THR A 16 3.31 -6.29 -9.11
CA THR A 16 4.27 -6.66 -8.06
C THR A 16 5.21 -5.51 -7.69
N LEU A 17 5.56 -4.64 -8.64
CA LEU A 17 6.46 -3.52 -8.40
C LEU A 17 5.73 -2.32 -7.78
N TYR A 18 4.53 -2.01 -8.29
CA TYR A 18 3.77 -0.83 -7.91
C TYR A 18 3.48 -0.72 -6.39
N PRO A 19 3.08 -1.79 -5.68
CA PRO A 19 2.73 -1.68 -4.26
C PRO A 19 3.93 -1.29 -3.38
N ALA A 20 5.12 -1.82 -3.68
CA ALA A 20 6.35 -1.42 -3.00
C ALA A 20 6.68 0.06 -3.24
N LEU A 21 6.55 0.52 -4.48
CA LEU A 21 6.77 1.93 -4.81
C LEU A 21 5.77 2.83 -4.09
N LEU A 22 4.49 2.48 -4.09
CA LEU A 22 3.46 3.23 -3.38
C LEU A 22 3.74 3.28 -1.88
N ALA A 23 4.02 2.15 -1.25
CA ALA A 23 4.37 2.08 0.17
C ALA A 23 5.59 2.93 0.50
N LEU A 24 6.64 2.88 -0.34
CA LEU A 24 7.84 3.68 -0.19
C LEU A 24 7.54 5.17 -0.34
N THR A 25 6.74 5.57 -1.34
CA THR A 25 6.33 6.96 -1.54
C THR A 25 5.57 7.48 -0.33
N LEU A 26 4.51 6.79 0.10
CA LEU A 26 3.71 7.20 1.25
C LEU A 26 4.56 7.27 2.53
N SER A 27 5.36 6.25 2.80
CA SER A 27 6.24 6.21 3.97
C SER A 27 7.28 7.34 3.95
N SER A 28 7.90 7.59 2.79
CA SER A 28 8.90 8.66 2.64
C SER A 28 8.28 10.04 2.83
N THR A 29 7.09 10.27 2.27
CA THR A 29 6.35 11.53 2.45
C THR A 29 5.98 11.75 3.91
N ILE A 30 5.46 10.73 4.59
CA ILE A 30 5.11 10.79 6.02
C ILE A 30 6.36 11.07 6.87
N CYS A 31 7.46 10.37 6.63
CA CYS A 31 8.73 10.61 7.31
C CYS A 31 9.27 12.02 7.06
N TRP A 32 9.15 12.53 5.83
CA TRP A 32 9.61 13.88 5.48
C TRP A 32 8.88 14.98 6.28
N PHE A 33 7.55 14.89 6.37
CA PHE A 33 6.74 15.76 7.23
C PHE A 33 7.04 15.51 8.72
N GLY A 34 7.22 14.24 9.08
CA GLY A 34 7.53 13.78 10.44
C GLY A 34 8.87 14.29 11.01
N ARG A 35 9.81 14.78 10.18
CA ARG A 35 11.11 15.29 10.65
C ARG A 35 11.01 16.41 11.69
N ARG A 36 9.89 17.16 11.72
CA ARG A 36 9.61 18.21 12.71
C ARG A 36 8.78 17.73 13.90
N MET A 37 8.49 16.43 13.98
CA MET A 37 7.58 15.82 14.97
C MET A 37 8.27 14.66 15.69
N PRO A 38 9.20 14.94 16.63
CA PRO A 38 9.92 13.88 17.33
C PRO A 38 8.93 12.94 18.05
N ASN A 39 9.16 11.63 17.93
CA ASN A 39 8.37 10.55 18.56
C ASN A 39 6.87 10.49 18.22
N SER A 40 6.44 11.10 17.12
CA SER A 40 5.03 11.09 16.70
C SER A 40 4.50 9.68 16.41
N GLY A 41 3.49 9.26 17.16
CA GLY A 41 2.75 8.03 16.91
C GLY A 41 2.05 8.02 15.54
N LEU A 42 1.66 9.19 15.04
CA LEU A 42 1.04 9.35 13.71
C LEU A 42 2.00 8.95 12.59
N VAL A 43 3.28 9.34 12.70
CA VAL A 43 4.31 9.00 11.71
C VAL A 43 4.54 7.49 11.70
N ARG A 44 4.71 6.88 12.88
CA ARG A 44 4.89 5.42 13.00
C ARG A 44 3.70 4.65 12.43
N LEU A 45 2.49 5.01 12.85
CA LEU A 45 1.26 4.36 12.37
C LEU A 45 1.12 4.50 10.84
N GLY A 46 1.40 5.69 10.30
CA GLY A 46 1.31 5.95 8.87
C GLY A 46 2.29 5.11 8.04
N VAL A 47 3.53 4.99 8.49
CA VAL A 47 4.54 4.12 7.84
C VAL A 47 4.13 2.65 7.93
N THR A 48 3.65 2.19 9.10
CA THR A 48 3.19 0.81 9.28
C THR A 48 2.01 0.49 8.36
N LEU A 49 1.03 1.40 8.25
CA LEU A 49 -0.11 1.20 7.35
C LEU A 49 0.31 1.24 5.87
N ALA A 50 1.21 2.15 5.48
CA ALA A 50 1.74 2.19 4.12
C ALA A 50 2.49 0.91 3.74
N ALA A 51 3.30 0.34 4.63
CA ALA A 51 3.94 -0.95 4.40
C ALA A 51 2.93 -2.11 4.38
N GLY A 52 1.94 -2.06 5.28
CA GLY A 52 0.88 -3.05 5.37
C GLY A 52 0.00 -3.12 4.11
N SER A 53 -0.29 -1.99 3.45
CA SER A 53 -1.08 -2.00 2.23
C SER A 53 -0.40 -2.76 1.09
N ALA A 54 0.92 -2.64 0.95
CA ALA A 54 1.67 -3.40 -0.05
C ALA A 54 1.59 -4.91 0.18
N LEU A 55 1.60 -5.35 1.45
CA LEU A 55 1.44 -6.76 1.79
C LEU A 55 0.08 -7.32 1.33
N PHE A 56 -1.01 -6.57 1.53
CA PHE A 56 -2.33 -6.98 1.08
C PHE A 56 -2.49 -6.94 -0.44
N ASP A 57 -1.83 -5.99 -1.12
CA ASP A 57 -1.78 -5.97 -2.58
C ASP A 57 -1.06 -7.21 -3.13
N TYR A 58 0.05 -7.61 -2.52
CA TYR A 58 0.73 -8.87 -2.88
C TYR A 58 -0.13 -10.10 -2.64
N ALA A 59 -0.87 -10.15 -1.53
CA ALA A 59 -1.79 -11.26 -1.26
C ALA A 59 -2.92 -11.33 -2.31
N GLU A 60 -3.47 -10.18 -2.71
CA GLU A 60 -4.46 -10.08 -3.78
C GLU A 60 -3.88 -10.56 -5.12
N ASN A 61 -2.72 -10.05 -5.53
CA ASN A 61 -2.08 -10.40 -6.80
C ASN A 61 -1.75 -11.88 -6.88
N LEU A 62 -1.27 -12.48 -5.79
CA LEU A 62 -1.07 -13.93 -5.69
C LEU A 62 -2.39 -14.69 -5.85
N GLY A 63 -3.46 -14.21 -5.21
CA GLY A 63 -4.81 -14.76 -5.35
C GLY A 63 -5.28 -14.74 -6.80
N ILE A 64 -5.15 -13.61 -7.48
CA ILE A 64 -5.52 -13.46 -8.90
C ILE A 64 -4.69 -14.39 -9.78
N THR A 65 -3.37 -14.46 -9.56
CA THR A 65 -2.48 -15.37 -10.29
C THR A 65 -2.95 -16.82 -10.16
N ALA A 66 -3.25 -17.25 -8.93
CA ALA A 66 -3.72 -18.59 -8.65
C ALA A 66 -5.07 -18.87 -9.34
N MET A 67 -6.00 -17.91 -9.35
CA MET A 67 -7.29 -18.04 -10.04
C MET A 67 -7.11 -18.20 -11.56
N ILE A 68 -6.15 -17.48 -12.16
CA ILE A 68 -5.86 -17.59 -13.60
C ILE A 68 -5.27 -18.95 -13.94
N TRP A 69 -4.37 -19.48 -13.09
CA TRP A 69 -3.78 -20.81 -13.30
C TRP A 69 -4.77 -21.95 -13.08
N SER A 70 -5.70 -21.82 -12.13
CA SER A 70 -6.68 -22.87 -11.84
C SER A 70 -7.91 -22.82 -12.74
N TRP A 71 -8.01 -21.86 -13.66
CA TRP A 71 -9.16 -21.75 -14.56
C TRP A 71 -9.31 -23.01 -15.44
N PRO A 72 -10.54 -23.53 -15.68
CA PRO A 72 -11.85 -22.96 -15.31
C PRO A 72 -12.32 -23.29 -13.89
N ASP A 73 -11.63 -24.19 -13.20
CA ASP A 73 -12.03 -24.73 -11.91
C ASP A 73 -11.51 -23.88 -10.74
N VAL A 74 -11.93 -22.61 -10.71
CA VAL A 74 -11.54 -21.66 -9.66
C VAL A 74 -12.25 -21.98 -8.35
N SER A 75 -11.48 -22.17 -7.28
CA SER A 75 -12.05 -22.49 -5.96
C SER A 75 -12.72 -21.27 -5.30
N VAL A 76 -13.89 -21.47 -4.70
CA VAL A 76 -14.62 -20.43 -3.95
C VAL A 76 -13.80 -19.86 -2.78
N PRO A 77 -13.07 -20.65 -1.96
CA PRO A 77 -12.24 -20.10 -0.90
C PRO A 77 -11.14 -19.16 -1.40
N LEU A 78 -10.55 -19.44 -2.56
CA LEU A 78 -9.54 -18.58 -3.17
C LEU A 78 -10.12 -17.23 -3.58
N VAL A 79 -11.34 -17.21 -4.14
CA VAL A 79 -12.05 -15.97 -4.47
C VAL A 79 -12.30 -15.13 -3.22
N TYR A 80 -12.74 -15.74 -2.12
CA TYR A 80 -12.96 -15.02 -0.86
C TYR A 80 -11.66 -14.49 -0.25
N ALA A 81 -10.58 -15.27 -0.29
CA ALA A 81 -9.27 -14.82 0.19
C ALA A 81 -8.74 -13.63 -0.60
N ALA A 82 -8.82 -13.67 -1.94
CA ALA A 82 -8.44 -12.56 -2.80
C ALA A 82 -9.31 -11.33 -2.54
N SER A 83 -10.64 -11.50 -2.44
CA SER A 83 -11.58 -10.41 -2.15
C SER A 83 -11.32 -9.75 -0.79
N PHE A 84 -11.02 -10.55 0.23
CA PHE A 84 -10.63 -10.04 1.55
C PHE A 84 -9.35 -9.21 1.46
N ALA A 85 -8.34 -9.68 0.73
CA ALA A 85 -7.11 -8.94 0.50
C ALA A 85 -7.37 -7.60 -0.20
N THR A 86 -8.22 -7.57 -1.22
CA THR A 86 -8.64 -6.32 -1.90
C THR A 86 -9.29 -5.32 -0.95
N ILE A 87 -10.22 -5.77 -0.09
CA ILE A 87 -10.92 -4.90 0.87
C ILE A 87 -9.94 -4.39 1.93
N ALA A 88 -9.15 -5.28 2.52
CA ALA A 88 -8.16 -4.93 3.54
C ALA A 88 -7.13 -3.94 2.99
N LYS A 89 -6.60 -4.19 1.78
CA LYS A 89 -5.74 -3.25 1.05
C LYS A 89 -6.40 -1.88 0.94
N SER A 90 -7.64 -1.84 0.46
CA SER A 90 -8.35 -0.58 0.21
C SER A 90 -8.47 0.24 1.48
N VAL A 91 -8.92 -0.38 2.57
CA VAL A 91 -9.05 0.27 3.89
C VAL A 91 -7.70 0.80 4.37
N ILE A 92 -6.67 -0.05 4.37
CA ILE A 92 -5.35 0.31 4.90
C ILE A 92 -4.69 1.41 4.04
N THR A 93 -4.79 1.33 2.72
CA THR A 93 -4.24 2.34 1.80
C THR A 93 -4.93 3.69 2.02
N THR A 94 -6.26 3.69 2.15
CA THR A 94 -7.02 4.92 2.45
C THR A 94 -6.56 5.53 3.78
N LEU A 95 -6.40 4.74 4.83
CA LEU A 95 -5.91 5.22 6.13
C LEU A 95 -4.48 5.78 6.04
N ALA A 96 -3.59 5.11 5.31
CA ALA A 96 -2.22 5.59 5.08
C ALA A 96 -2.22 6.96 4.36
N VAL A 97 -3.05 7.13 3.33
CA VAL A 97 -3.22 8.40 2.61
C VAL A 97 -3.80 9.49 3.52
N MET A 98 -4.80 9.18 4.35
CA MET A 98 -5.32 10.13 5.34
C MET A 98 -4.23 10.60 6.31
N LEU A 99 -3.33 9.70 6.74
CA LEU A 99 -2.21 10.04 7.60
C LEU A 99 -1.14 10.88 6.90
N VAL A 100 -0.94 10.74 5.58
CA VAL A 100 -0.14 11.70 4.80
C VAL A 100 -0.72 13.10 4.94
N PHE A 101 -2.03 13.27 4.73
CA PHE A 101 -2.67 14.58 4.85
C PHE A 101 -2.64 15.12 6.28
N ALA A 102 -2.88 14.28 7.28
CA ALA A 102 -2.82 14.67 8.69
C ALA A 102 -1.41 15.13 9.08
N THR A 103 -0.37 14.38 8.69
CA THR A 103 1.03 14.75 8.97
C THR A 103 1.45 16.00 8.18
N ALA A 104 1.00 16.16 6.94
CA ALA A 104 1.21 17.40 6.17
C ALA A 104 0.57 18.62 6.85
N PHE A 105 -0.68 18.47 7.32
CA PHE A 105 -1.40 19.53 8.01
C PHE A 105 -0.71 19.95 9.31
N VAL A 106 -0.33 18.99 10.14
CA VAL A 106 0.42 19.28 11.39
C VAL A 106 1.77 19.94 11.06
N TRP A 107 2.48 19.44 10.04
CA TRP A 107 3.77 20.02 9.62
C TRP A 107 3.63 21.47 9.17
N ALA A 108 2.56 21.82 8.46
CA ALA A 108 2.30 23.18 8.00
C ALA A 108 1.99 24.14 9.16
N ARG A 109 1.45 23.63 10.27
CA ARG A 109 1.14 24.42 11.49
C ARG A 109 2.33 24.58 12.43
N LEU A 110 3.34 23.72 12.34
CA LEU A 110 4.51 23.80 13.22
C LEU A 110 5.39 25.00 12.87
N PRO A 111 5.71 25.88 13.84
CA PRO A 111 6.60 27.02 13.60
C PRO A 111 8.00 26.53 13.18
N LYS A 112 8.62 27.23 12.21
CA LYS A 112 9.94 26.87 11.66
C LYS A 112 11.10 27.04 12.66
N SER A 113 10.83 27.45 13.90
CA SER A 113 11.80 27.95 14.88
C SER A 113 12.63 26.88 15.62
N GLY A 114 12.89 25.72 15.01
CA GLY A 114 13.51 24.58 15.72
C GLY A 114 14.57 23.78 14.98
N LEU A 115 14.97 24.14 13.75
CA LEU A 115 16.17 23.56 13.14
C LEU A 115 17.41 24.31 13.68
N ARG A 116 17.82 24.00 14.91
CA ARG A 116 19.23 24.14 15.30
C ARG A 116 19.91 22.85 14.87
N ILE A 117 20.60 22.93 13.73
CA ILE A 117 21.70 22.03 13.39
C ILE A 117 22.93 22.54 14.13
#